data_AF-A0AA41UFT0-F1
#
_entry.id   AF-A0AA41UFT0-F1
#
_cell.length_a   1.000
_cell.length_b   1.000
_cell.length_c   1.000
_cell.angle_alpha   90.00
_cell.angle_beta   90.00
_cell.angle_gamma   90.00
#
_symmetry.space_group_name_H-M   'P 1'
#
loop_
_entity.id
_entity.type
_entity.pdbx_description
1 polymer ?
#
loop_
_entity_poly.entity_id
_entity_poly.type
_entity_poly.pdbx_seq_one_letter_code
_entity_poly.pdbx_strand_id
1 'polypeptide(L)'
;MVQVTERDLAMVDWLGIVRLAEVDAIRWALGAMLGSAEPISTRKAQHWVMRMVEAGLVDRARPTFQSASIVWATHDAVGRQPPNLFRQTTRHEVAVASVSSRYLALGFAWQRDRRPVGMFDHQADGVATRDGQAELVEVELTAKSAPRYKQIHENHARRLTQEGMSKVVYFCTADAYRVVSREADRFIFRTERPRLVSTIAFDKRGHWIGSQSDLVTPVQSTPGVPEIAR
;
A
#
# COMPACT_ATOMS: atom_id res chain seq x y z
N MET A 1 -6.18 4.63 33.78
CA MET A 1 -6.26 5.71 32.76
C MET A 1 -5.08 5.53 31.83
N VAL A 2 -5.33 5.18 30.57
CA VAL A 2 -4.26 4.97 29.57
C VAL A 2 -3.76 6.34 29.09
N GLN A 3 -2.46 6.61 29.23
CA GLN A 3 -1.85 7.79 28.62
C GLN A 3 -1.70 7.56 27.12
N VAL A 4 -2.26 8.45 26.31
CA VAL A 4 -2.17 8.42 24.83
C VAL A 4 -1.11 9.44 24.40
N THR A 5 -0.20 9.02 23.52
CA THR A 5 0.89 9.87 23.00
C THR A 5 0.61 10.36 21.58
N GLU A 6 1.33 11.38 21.10
CA GLU A 6 1.24 11.85 19.71
C GLU A 6 1.51 10.74 18.68
N ARG A 7 2.48 9.86 18.97
CA ARG A 7 2.74 8.67 18.14
C ARG A 7 1.54 7.72 18.10
N ASP A 8 0.85 7.56 19.23
CA ASP A 8 -0.33 6.70 19.29
C ASP A 8 -1.45 7.29 18.41
N LEU A 9 -1.65 8.61 18.43
CA LEU A 9 -2.61 9.30 17.55
C LEU A 9 -2.23 9.19 16.08
N ALA A 10 -0.96 9.40 15.72
CA ALA A 10 -0.48 9.22 14.35
C ALA A 10 -0.71 7.79 13.82
N MET A 11 -0.57 6.79 14.70
CA MET A 11 -0.84 5.39 14.37
C MET A 11 -2.34 5.11 14.17
N VAL A 12 -3.21 5.76 14.95
CA VAL A 12 -4.67 5.73 14.78
C VAL A 12 -5.07 6.41 13.47
N ASP A 13 -4.48 7.55 13.12
CA ASP A 13 -4.72 8.24 11.85
C ASP A 13 -4.32 7.37 10.65
N TRP A 14 -3.15 6.71 10.73
CA TRP A 14 -2.72 5.76 9.70
C TRP A 14 -3.70 4.58 9.56
N LEU A 15 -4.20 4.02 10.68
CA LEU A 15 -5.26 3.00 10.64
C LEU A 15 -6.55 3.54 10.00
N GLY A 16 -6.87 4.81 10.22
CA GLY A 16 -7.93 5.51 9.50
C GLY A 16 -7.73 5.43 7.99
N ILE A 17 -6.50 5.59 7.50
CA ILE A 17 -6.15 5.51 6.07
C ILE A 17 -6.24 4.07 5.53
N VAL A 18 -5.57 3.09 6.16
CA VAL A 18 -5.47 1.70 5.63
C VAL A 18 -6.63 0.78 6.02
N ARG A 19 -7.54 1.23 6.88
CA ARG A 19 -8.77 0.55 7.38
C ARG A 19 -8.57 -0.72 8.20
N LEU A 20 -7.67 -1.62 7.81
CA LEU A 20 -7.43 -2.92 8.44
C LEU A 20 -5.93 -3.23 8.43
N ALA A 21 -5.38 -3.68 9.55
CA ALA A 21 -3.98 -4.09 9.62
C ALA A 21 -3.81 -5.36 10.47
N GLU A 22 -2.90 -6.23 10.06
CA GLU A 22 -2.39 -7.30 10.92
C GLU A 22 -1.25 -6.79 11.81
N VAL A 23 -0.97 -7.52 12.88
CA VAL A 23 0.10 -7.18 13.84
C VAL A 23 1.45 -6.95 13.15
N ASP A 24 1.76 -7.67 12.06
CA ASP A 24 3.01 -7.42 11.33
C ASP A 24 3.07 -6.00 10.75
N ALA A 25 2.01 -5.55 10.08
CA ALA A 25 1.94 -4.19 9.55
C ALA A 25 2.00 -3.13 10.67
N ILE A 26 1.37 -3.39 11.83
CA ILE A 26 1.48 -2.54 13.02
C ILE A 26 2.93 -2.42 13.49
N ARG A 27 3.70 -3.53 13.49
CA ARG A 27 5.11 -3.50 13.89
C ARG A 27 5.95 -2.61 12.98
N TRP A 28 5.72 -2.70 11.68
CA TRP A 28 6.41 -1.88 10.68
C TRP A 28 6.05 -0.40 10.82
N ALA A 29 4.76 -0.07 10.91
CA ALA A 29 4.31 1.32 11.05
C ALA A 29 4.82 1.97 12.35
N LEU A 30 4.76 1.25 13.48
CA LEU A 30 5.30 1.76 14.75
C LEU A 30 6.84 1.89 14.72
N GLY A 31 7.54 1.03 13.99
CA GLY A 31 8.99 1.17 13.73
C GLY A 31 9.27 2.44 12.94
N ALA A 32 8.55 2.65 11.84
CA ALA A 32 8.68 3.83 10.99
C ALA A 32 8.44 5.14 11.77
N MET A 33 7.42 5.18 12.62
CA MET A 33 7.11 6.36 13.45
C MET A 33 8.14 6.61 14.56
N LEU A 34 9.04 5.67 14.81
CA LEU A 34 10.22 5.84 15.66
C LEU A 34 11.48 6.22 14.85
N GLY A 35 11.34 6.48 13.54
CA GLY A 35 12.45 6.74 12.63
C GLY A 35 13.25 5.49 12.26
N SER A 36 12.71 4.29 12.52
CA SER A 36 13.37 3.02 12.22
C SER A 36 12.91 2.48 10.86
N ALA A 37 13.87 2.05 10.05
CA ALA A 37 13.62 1.29 8.84
C ALA A 37 13.26 -0.19 9.12
N GLU A 38 13.33 -0.62 10.38
CA GLU A 38 13.04 -1.98 10.85
C GLU A 38 11.78 -2.01 11.74
N PRO A 39 11.04 -3.13 11.76
CA PRO A 39 9.84 -3.26 12.57
C PRO A 39 10.17 -3.40 14.06
N ILE A 40 9.30 -2.90 14.93
CA ILE A 40 9.40 -3.21 16.37
C ILE A 40 9.11 -4.69 16.64
N SER A 41 9.43 -5.16 17.84
CA SER A 41 9.12 -6.53 18.25
C SER A 41 7.61 -6.78 18.34
N THR A 42 7.20 -8.03 18.08
CA THR A 42 5.80 -8.46 18.19
C THR A 42 5.19 -8.14 19.55
N ARG A 43 5.95 -8.34 20.63
CA ARG A 43 5.51 -8.02 22.00
C ARG A 43 5.19 -6.53 22.16
N LYS A 44 6.02 -5.64 21.64
CA LYS A 44 5.78 -4.18 21.71
C LYS A 44 4.54 -3.78 20.91
N ALA A 45 4.37 -4.34 19.70
CA ALA A 45 3.17 -4.09 18.89
C ALA A 45 1.89 -4.61 19.55
N GLN A 46 1.90 -5.83 20.10
CA GLN A 46 0.75 -6.37 20.83
C GLN A 46 0.41 -5.55 22.07
N HIS A 47 1.42 -5.09 22.82
CA HIS A 47 1.19 -4.20 23.96
C HIS A 47 0.56 -2.87 23.52
N TRP A 48 1.03 -2.28 22.41
CA TRP A 48 0.40 -1.09 21.83
C TRP A 48 -1.07 -1.34 21.49
N VAL A 49 -1.38 -2.44 20.78
CA VAL A 49 -2.76 -2.83 20.44
C VAL A 49 -3.61 -2.94 21.70
N MET A 50 -3.15 -3.64 22.73
CA MET A 50 -3.92 -3.80 23.97
C MET A 50 -4.21 -2.47 24.66
N ARG A 51 -3.22 -1.56 24.74
CA ARG A 51 -3.41 -0.22 25.32
C ARG A 51 -4.43 0.60 24.54
N MET A 52 -4.39 0.54 23.21
CA MET A 52 -5.31 1.30 22.38
C MET A 52 -6.73 0.74 22.39
N VAL A 53 -6.88 -0.58 22.59
CA VAL A 53 -8.18 -1.21 22.86
C VAL A 53 -8.73 -0.73 24.21
N GLU A 54 -7.92 -0.72 25.27
CA GLU A 54 -8.33 -0.20 26.59
C GLU A 54 -8.69 1.30 26.53
N ALA A 55 -8.01 2.08 25.68
CA ALA A 55 -8.31 3.48 25.44
C ALA A 55 -9.54 3.71 24.54
N GLY A 56 -10.15 2.66 23.96
CA GLY A 56 -11.29 2.77 23.03
C GLY A 56 -10.95 3.33 21.64
N LEU A 57 -9.66 3.39 21.29
CA LEU A 57 -9.20 4.00 20.03
C LEU A 57 -9.08 2.99 18.88
N VAL A 58 -8.87 1.72 19.20
CA VAL A 58 -8.82 0.64 18.21
C VAL A 58 -9.64 -0.55 18.68
N ASP A 59 -10.18 -1.28 17.71
CA ASP A 59 -10.80 -2.58 17.90
C ASP A 59 -9.96 -3.66 17.23
N ARG A 60 -10.24 -4.91 17.61
CA ARG A 60 -9.60 -6.08 17.01
C ARG A 60 -10.51 -7.28 16.95
N ALA A 61 -10.29 -8.13 15.95
CA ALA A 61 -10.91 -9.43 15.85
C ALA A 61 -9.93 -10.45 15.28
N ARG A 62 -10.23 -11.73 15.46
CA ARG A 62 -9.51 -12.84 14.83
C ARG A 62 -10.48 -13.63 13.96
N PRO A 63 -10.66 -13.25 12.69
CA PRO A 63 -11.54 -13.98 11.78
C PRO A 63 -11.06 -15.41 11.60
N THR A 64 -11.99 -16.36 11.46
CA THR A 64 -11.67 -17.80 11.33
C THR A 64 -10.84 -18.15 10.09
N PHE A 65 -10.91 -17.34 9.05
CA PHE A 65 -10.16 -17.51 7.80
C PHE A 65 -8.77 -16.86 7.83
N GLN A 66 -8.39 -16.22 8.95
CA GLN A 66 -7.07 -15.61 9.16
C GLN A 66 -6.38 -16.22 10.39
N SER A 67 -5.06 -16.40 10.29
CA SER A 67 -4.27 -16.92 11.41
C SER A 67 -3.98 -15.84 12.46
N ALA A 68 -3.94 -14.56 12.05
CA ALA A 68 -3.57 -13.41 12.86
C ALA A 68 -4.77 -12.57 13.32
N SER A 69 -4.56 -11.77 14.36
CA SER A 69 -5.51 -10.73 14.77
C SER A 69 -5.45 -9.57 13.79
N ILE A 70 -6.61 -9.09 13.39
CA ILE A 70 -6.79 -7.89 12.58
C ILE A 70 -7.21 -6.75 13.50
N VAL A 71 -6.66 -5.56 13.26
CA VAL A 71 -6.82 -4.35 14.06
C VAL A 71 -7.33 -3.22 13.16
N TRP A 72 -8.23 -2.39 13.68
CA TRP A 72 -8.74 -1.19 13.01
C TRP A 72 -9.04 -0.08 14.01
N ALA A 73 -9.04 1.17 13.55
CA ALA A 73 -9.44 2.31 14.39
C ALA A 73 -10.96 2.33 14.60
N THR A 74 -11.40 2.72 15.80
CA THR A 74 -12.84 2.79 16.14
C THR A 74 -13.52 3.97 15.45
N HIS A 75 -14.86 3.93 15.38
CA HIS A 75 -15.64 5.04 14.85
C HIS A 75 -15.35 6.35 15.60
N ASP A 76 -15.27 6.29 16.92
CA ASP A 76 -15.05 7.48 17.75
C ASP A 76 -13.65 8.07 17.54
N ALA A 77 -12.68 7.25 17.12
CA ALA A 77 -11.32 7.68 16.86
C ALA A 77 -11.14 8.35 15.48
N VAL A 78 -11.81 7.85 14.43
CA VAL A 78 -11.55 8.30 13.04
C VAL A 78 -12.80 8.67 12.24
N GLY A 79 -13.98 8.65 12.84
CA GLY A 79 -15.26 8.97 12.21
C GLY A 79 -15.69 7.98 11.11
N ARG A 80 -15.12 6.77 11.09
CA ARG A 80 -15.39 5.76 10.05
C ARG A 80 -16.14 4.57 10.64
N GLN A 81 -17.09 4.05 9.87
CA GLN A 81 -17.79 2.82 10.23
C GLN A 81 -16.81 1.63 10.33
N PRO A 82 -17.06 0.69 11.26
CA PRO A 82 -16.21 -0.48 11.41
C PRO A 82 -16.14 -1.26 10.09
N PRO A 83 -14.98 -1.85 9.77
CA PRO A 83 -14.78 -2.59 8.54
C PRO A 83 -15.65 -3.85 8.52
N ASN A 84 -16.17 -4.19 7.35
CA ASN A 84 -16.82 -5.48 7.16
C ASN A 84 -15.75 -6.55 6.95
N LEU A 85 -15.71 -7.54 7.84
CA LEU A 85 -14.69 -8.59 7.86
C LEU A 85 -14.97 -9.73 6.84
N PHE A 86 -15.51 -9.40 5.67
CA PHE A 86 -15.66 -10.34 4.56
C PHE A 86 -14.29 -10.78 4.03
N ARG A 87 -14.15 -12.07 3.74
CA ARG A 87 -12.86 -12.71 3.44
C ARG A 87 -12.05 -12.04 2.33
N GLN A 88 -12.66 -11.68 1.20
CA GLN A 88 -11.92 -11.14 0.05
C GLN A 88 -11.45 -9.69 0.31
N THR A 89 -12.37 -8.80 0.69
CA THR A 89 -12.05 -7.40 1.01
C THR A 89 -11.04 -7.30 2.16
N THR A 90 -11.22 -8.11 3.21
CA THR A 90 -10.30 -8.14 4.35
C THR A 90 -8.88 -8.51 3.94
N ARG A 91 -8.71 -9.53 3.09
CA ARG A 91 -7.38 -9.96 2.62
C ARG A 91 -6.69 -8.87 1.80
N HIS A 92 -7.43 -8.20 0.93
CA HIS A 92 -6.90 -7.09 0.13
C HIS A 92 -6.47 -5.91 1.01
N GLU A 93 -7.33 -5.46 1.92
CA GLU A 93 -7.02 -4.32 2.80
C GLU A 93 -5.84 -4.59 3.73
N VAL A 94 -5.72 -5.81 4.27
CA VAL A 94 -4.54 -6.23 5.06
C VAL A 94 -3.26 -6.21 4.21
N ALA A 95 -3.33 -6.66 2.96
CA ALA A 95 -2.19 -6.62 2.05
C ALA A 95 -1.78 -5.18 1.70
N VAL A 96 -2.74 -4.27 1.51
CA VAL A 96 -2.48 -2.83 1.34
C VAL A 96 -1.82 -2.24 2.58
N ALA A 97 -2.30 -2.55 3.79
CA ALA A 97 -1.66 -2.08 5.02
C ALA A 97 -0.22 -2.61 5.19
N SER A 98 0.03 -3.85 4.75
CA SER A 98 1.36 -4.46 4.74
C SER A 98 2.34 -3.74 3.81
N VAL A 99 1.88 -3.29 2.65
CA VAL A 99 2.68 -2.48 1.71
C VAL A 99 2.89 -1.08 2.28
N SER A 100 1.81 -0.43 2.70
CA SER A 100 1.82 0.92 3.27
C SER A 100 2.81 1.06 4.43
N SER A 101 2.79 0.13 5.39
CA SER A 101 3.68 0.20 6.56
C SER A 101 5.17 0.07 6.21
N ARG A 102 5.50 -0.62 5.11
CA ARG A 102 6.88 -0.71 4.62
C ARG A 102 7.30 0.53 3.84
N TYR A 103 6.37 1.17 3.10
CA TYR A 103 6.60 2.49 2.54
C TYR A 103 6.89 3.53 3.64
N LEU A 104 6.14 3.50 4.74
CA LEU A 104 6.42 4.34 5.92
C LEU A 104 7.84 4.09 6.46
N ALA A 105 8.25 2.82 6.59
CA ALA A 105 9.59 2.46 7.06
C ALA A 105 10.72 2.93 6.13
N LEU A 106 10.41 3.15 4.85
CA LEU A 106 11.31 3.75 3.87
C LEU A 106 11.24 5.29 3.87
N GLY A 107 10.50 5.91 4.78
CA GLY A 107 10.37 7.36 4.90
C GLY A 107 9.41 7.99 3.88
N PHE A 108 8.55 7.20 3.22
CA PHE A 108 7.47 7.76 2.43
C PHE A 108 6.31 8.16 3.34
N ALA A 109 5.64 9.25 2.98
CA ALA A 109 4.27 9.48 3.42
C ALA A 109 3.32 8.60 2.59
N TRP A 110 2.21 8.18 3.18
CA TRP A 110 1.22 7.31 2.53
C TRP A 110 -0.18 7.87 2.68
N GLN A 111 -0.94 7.85 1.59
CA GLN A 111 -2.36 8.19 1.58
C GLN A 111 -3.15 7.27 0.64
N ARG A 112 -4.48 7.27 0.78
CA ARG A 112 -5.36 6.68 -0.25
C ARG A 112 -5.31 7.54 -1.49
N ASP A 113 -5.39 6.90 -2.66
CA ASP A 113 -5.49 7.63 -3.91
C ASP A 113 -6.83 8.38 -4.02
N ARG A 114 -6.85 9.39 -4.88
CA ARG A 114 -8.04 10.21 -5.13
C ARG A 114 -9.19 9.36 -5.67
N ARG A 115 -10.43 9.77 -5.37
CA ARG A 115 -11.61 9.10 -5.93
C ARG A 115 -11.63 9.26 -7.46
N PRO A 116 -12.11 8.25 -8.20
CA PRO A 116 -12.27 8.35 -9.64
C PRO A 116 -13.22 9.50 -10.00
N VAL A 117 -12.83 10.35 -10.96
CA VAL A 117 -13.67 11.47 -11.43
C VAL A 117 -14.59 11.06 -12.58
N GLY A 118 -14.28 9.96 -13.27
CA GLY A 118 -15.07 9.47 -14.39
C GLY A 118 -14.98 7.95 -14.58
N MET A 119 -15.78 7.44 -15.52
CA MET A 119 -15.91 6.00 -15.77
C MET A 119 -14.59 5.31 -16.16
N PHE A 120 -13.71 6.03 -16.86
CA PHE A 120 -12.39 5.53 -17.29
C PHE A 120 -11.28 5.85 -16.29
N ASP A 121 -11.62 6.48 -15.17
CA ASP A 121 -10.66 6.80 -14.12
C ASP A 121 -10.52 5.62 -13.16
N HIS A 122 -9.28 5.38 -12.71
CA HIS A 122 -8.97 4.28 -11.81
C HIS A 122 -8.32 4.84 -10.55
N GLN A 123 -8.79 4.35 -9.41
CA GLN A 123 -8.24 4.69 -8.10
C GLN A 123 -7.26 3.59 -7.71
N ALA A 124 -5.99 3.97 -7.54
CA ALA A 124 -4.98 3.08 -7.00
C ALA A 124 -5.23 2.78 -5.51
N ASP A 125 -4.65 1.69 -5.01
CA ASP A 125 -4.82 1.32 -3.60
C ASP A 125 -4.20 2.34 -2.65
N GLY A 126 -3.11 2.99 -3.07
CA GLY A 126 -2.50 4.11 -2.36
C GLY A 126 -1.56 4.95 -3.22
N VAL A 127 -1.16 6.07 -2.64
CA VAL A 127 -0.12 6.96 -3.17
C VAL A 127 0.94 7.13 -2.11
N ALA A 128 2.19 6.84 -2.48
CA ALA A 128 3.35 7.02 -1.63
C ALA A 128 4.16 8.22 -2.12
N THR A 129 4.51 9.15 -1.22
CA THR A 129 5.27 10.36 -1.58
C THR A 129 6.51 10.54 -0.72
N ARG A 130 7.63 10.88 -1.36
CA ARG A 130 8.91 11.19 -0.69
C ARG A 130 9.78 12.05 -1.60
N ASP A 131 10.40 13.09 -1.06
CA ASP A 131 11.38 13.94 -1.78
C ASP A 131 10.90 14.42 -3.17
N GLY A 132 9.64 14.86 -3.26
CA GLY A 132 9.04 15.33 -4.53
C GLY A 132 8.65 14.23 -5.52
N GLN A 133 8.87 12.95 -5.17
CA GLN A 133 8.37 11.80 -5.93
C GLN A 133 7.01 11.36 -5.42
N ALA A 134 6.15 10.91 -6.34
CA ALA A 134 4.84 10.35 -6.05
C ALA A 134 4.64 9.05 -6.83
N GLU A 135 4.50 7.94 -6.10
CA GLU A 135 4.28 6.62 -6.66
C GLU A 135 2.82 6.18 -6.48
N LEU A 136 2.22 5.67 -7.56
CA LEU A 136 0.96 4.94 -7.46
C LEU A 136 1.26 3.51 -7.05
N VAL A 137 0.52 3.02 -6.06
CA VAL A 137 0.73 1.67 -5.51
C VAL A 137 -0.53 0.84 -5.67
N GLU A 138 -0.33 -0.36 -6.21
CA GLU A 138 -1.37 -1.34 -6.49
C GLU A 138 -1.05 -2.66 -5.79
N VAL A 139 -2.04 -3.27 -5.18
CA VAL A 139 -1.96 -4.63 -4.63
C VAL A 139 -2.81 -5.54 -5.51
N GLU A 140 -2.20 -6.59 -6.06
CA GLU A 140 -2.91 -7.52 -6.94
C GLU A 140 -2.81 -8.96 -6.40
N LEU A 141 -3.82 -9.35 -5.64
CA LEU A 141 -3.88 -10.71 -5.10
C LEU A 141 -4.43 -11.75 -6.09
N THR A 142 -5.23 -11.31 -7.07
CA THR A 142 -5.87 -12.16 -8.07
C THR A 142 -5.94 -11.44 -9.40
N ALA A 143 -5.58 -12.10 -10.49
CA ALA A 143 -5.56 -11.46 -11.79
C ALA A 143 -6.95 -10.95 -12.22
N LYS A 144 -6.98 -9.72 -12.73
CA LYS A 144 -8.16 -9.13 -13.37
C LYS A 144 -8.28 -9.58 -14.85
N SER A 145 -9.43 -9.32 -15.47
CA SER A 145 -9.63 -9.59 -16.89
C SER A 145 -8.82 -8.62 -17.76
N ALA A 146 -8.45 -9.03 -18.98
CA ALA A 146 -7.68 -8.18 -19.90
C ALA A 146 -8.35 -6.83 -20.23
N PRO A 147 -9.69 -6.75 -20.46
CA PRO A 147 -10.36 -5.45 -20.64
C PRO A 147 -10.22 -4.53 -19.43
N ARG A 148 -10.22 -5.10 -18.22
CA ARG A 148 -10.03 -4.32 -16.98
C ARG A 148 -8.60 -3.81 -16.88
N TYR A 149 -7.59 -4.61 -17.21
CA TYR A 149 -6.20 -4.15 -17.23
C TYR A 149 -5.96 -3.08 -18.28
N LYS A 150 -6.57 -3.18 -19.47
CA LYS A 150 -6.49 -2.14 -20.48
C LYS A 150 -6.90 -0.78 -19.90
N GLN A 151 -8.08 -0.72 -19.28
CA GLN A 151 -8.58 0.50 -18.65
C GLN A 151 -7.63 1.05 -17.57
N ILE A 152 -7.15 0.17 -16.68
CA ILE A 152 -6.26 0.56 -15.58
C ILE A 152 -4.92 1.08 -16.12
N HIS A 153 -4.31 0.36 -17.05
CA HIS A 153 -3.02 0.71 -17.64
C HIS A 153 -3.08 1.99 -18.48
N GLU A 154 -4.15 2.21 -19.25
CA GLU A 154 -4.38 3.47 -19.96
C GLU A 154 -4.50 4.65 -18.97
N ASN A 155 -5.19 4.45 -17.84
CA ASN A 155 -5.24 5.45 -16.78
C ASN A 155 -3.85 5.73 -16.19
N HIS A 156 -3.09 4.69 -15.84
CA HIS A 156 -1.74 4.86 -15.30
C HIS A 156 -0.79 5.55 -16.27
N ALA A 157 -0.81 5.19 -17.55
CA ALA A 157 0.00 5.84 -18.59
C ALA A 157 -0.30 7.35 -18.65
N ARG A 158 -1.58 7.73 -18.59
CA ARG A 158 -2.00 9.14 -18.51
C ARG A 158 -1.46 9.82 -17.25
N ARG A 159 -1.53 9.17 -16.09
CA ARG A 159 -1.04 9.74 -14.82
C ARG A 159 0.48 9.89 -14.77
N LEU A 160 1.22 8.95 -15.35
CA LEU A 160 2.68 9.01 -15.48
C LEU A 160 3.15 10.15 -16.39
N THR A 161 2.36 10.50 -17.41
CA THR A 161 2.73 11.50 -18.43
C THR A 161 2.17 12.89 -18.15
N GLN A 162 1.01 12.99 -17.48
CA GLN A 162 0.27 14.25 -17.35
C GLN A 162 0.04 14.69 -15.89
N GLU A 163 0.06 13.77 -14.92
CA GLU A 163 -0.23 14.08 -13.51
C GLU A 163 1.03 14.08 -12.62
N GLY A 164 2.22 13.95 -13.20
CA GLY A 164 3.49 14.03 -12.44
C GLY A 164 3.80 12.82 -11.55
N MET A 165 3.07 11.71 -11.70
CA MET A 165 3.40 10.47 -10.98
C MET A 165 4.74 9.92 -11.45
N SER A 166 5.71 9.69 -10.56
CA SER A 166 7.04 9.20 -10.95
C SER A 166 7.02 7.75 -11.40
N LYS A 167 6.19 6.92 -10.76
CA LYS A 167 6.17 5.46 -10.93
C LYS A 167 4.79 4.87 -10.60
N VAL A 168 4.51 3.69 -11.15
CA VAL A 168 3.43 2.80 -10.70
C VAL A 168 4.05 1.48 -10.25
N VAL A 169 3.70 1.01 -9.05
CA VAL A 169 4.26 -0.21 -8.46
C VAL A 169 3.16 -1.18 -8.08
N TYR A 170 3.20 -2.37 -8.67
CA TYR A 170 2.29 -3.48 -8.39
C TYR A 170 2.95 -4.49 -7.45
N PHE A 171 2.30 -4.78 -6.33
CA PHE A 171 2.67 -5.84 -5.39
C PHE A 171 1.72 -7.02 -5.58
N CYS A 172 2.24 -8.10 -6.14
CA CYS A 172 1.42 -9.17 -6.68
C CYS A 172 1.63 -10.50 -5.96
N THR A 173 0.64 -11.39 -6.09
CA THR A 173 0.91 -12.84 -6.06
C THR A 173 1.59 -13.28 -7.35
N ALA A 174 2.27 -14.44 -7.35
CA ALA A 174 2.99 -14.94 -8.52
C ALA A 174 2.08 -15.08 -9.77
N ASP A 175 0.83 -15.49 -9.59
CA ASP A 175 -0.12 -15.66 -10.71
C ASP A 175 -0.60 -14.30 -11.24
N ALA A 176 -0.89 -13.35 -10.35
CA ALA A 176 -1.25 -11.98 -10.73
C ALA A 176 -0.10 -11.27 -11.45
N TYR A 177 1.14 -11.40 -10.93
CA TYR A 177 2.34 -10.79 -11.50
C TYR A 177 2.50 -11.08 -12.99
N ARG A 178 2.34 -12.34 -13.39
CA ARG A 178 2.47 -12.76 -14.79
C ARG A 178 1.47 -12.06 -15.69
N VAL A 179 0.22 -11.93 -15.24
CA VAL A 179 -0.84 -11.29 -16.02
C VAL A 179 -0.64 -9.77 -16.06
N VAL A 180 -0.41 -9.12 -14.91
CA VAL A 180 -0.14 -7.67 -14.84
C VAL A 180 1.02 -7.30 -15.77
N SER A 181 2.15 -8.01 -15.67
CA SER A 181 3.34 -7.73 -16.48
C SER A 181 3.05 -7.88 -17.99
N ARG A 182 2.38 -8.97 -18.39
CA ARG A 182 2.00 -9.21 -19.79
C ARG A 182 1.05 -8.14 -20.33
N GLU A 183 0.03 -7.78 -19.57
CA GLU A 183 -0.91 -6.73 -20.01
C GLU A 183 -0.27 -5.33 -19.95
N ALA A 184 0.73 -5.10 -19.10
CA ALA A 184 1.49 -3.86 -19.08
C ALA A 184 2.35 -3.73 -20.35
N ASP A 185 3.00 -4.80 -20.80
CA ASP A 185 3.74 -4.84 -22.06
C ASP A 185 2.84 -4.57 -23.28
N ARG A 186 1.55 -4.90 -23.17
CA ARG A 186 0.57 -4.71 -24.24
C ARG A 186 -0.04 -3.30 -24.27
N PHE A 187 -0.32 -2.72 -23.11
CA PHE A 187 -1.14 -1.50 -23.00
C PHE A 187 -0.37 -0.25 -22.56
N ILE A 188 0.84 -0.38 -22.01
CA ILE A 188 1.69 0.75 -21.68
C ILE A 188 2.68 1.00 -22.82
N PHE A 189 2.76 2.26 -23.26
CA PHE A 189 3.72 2.62 -24.29
C PHE A 189 5.16 2.43 -23.82
N ARG A 190 6.05 2.03 -24.73
CA ARG A 190 7.45 1.66 -24.44
C ARG A 190 8.25 2.70 -23.63
N THR A 191 7.93 4.00 -23.73
CA THR A 191 8.62 5.05 -22.98
C THR A 191 8.23 5.06 -21.50
N GLU A 192 6.98 4.73 -21.19
CA GLU A 192 6.47 4.72 -19.80
C GLU A 192 6.58 3.34 -19.16
N ARG A 193 6.72 2.29 -19.97
CA ARG A 193 6.76 0.90 -19.49
C ARG A 193 7.79 0.64 -18.38
N PRO A 194 9.01 1.21 -18.40
CA PRO A 194 9.98 1.05 -17.30
C PRO A 194 9.52 1.67 -15.97
N ARG A 195 8.58 2.63 -16.00
CA ARG A 195 8.03 3.30 -14.81
C ARG A 195 6.84 2.55 -14.22
N LEU A 196 6.34 1.51 -14.86
CA LEU A 196 5.39 0.55 -14.27
C LEU A 196 6.15 -0.71 -13.88
N VAL A 197 6.33 -0.92 -12.58
CA VAL A 197 7.05 -2.08 -12.04
C VAL A 197 6.06 -3.01 -11.37
N SER A 198 6.24 -4.31 -11.57
CA SER A 198 5.52 -5.34 -10.83
C SER A 198 6.51 -6.18 -10.04
N THR A 199 6.14 -6.62 -8.85
CA THR A 199 6.95 -7.50 -8.02
C THR A 199 6.10 -8.58 -7.37
N ILE A 200 6.70 -9.74 -7.11
CA ILE A 200 6.04 -10.83 -6.36
C ILE A 200 6.30 -10.57 -4.89
N ALA A 201 5.28 -10.06 -4.20
CA ALA A 201 5.39 -9.70 -2.78
C ALA A 201 4.47 -10.53 -1.88
N PHE A 202 3.54 -11.28 -2.45
CA PHE A 202 2.53 -12.03 -1.70
C PHE A 202 2.48 -13.51 -2.05
N ASP A 203 2.24 -14.35 -1.04
CA ASP A 203 1.83 -15.74 -1.24
C ASP A 203 0.37 -15.84 -1.71
N LYS A 204 -0.10 -17.05 -2.05
CA LYS A 204 -1.51 -17.28 -2.47
C LYS A 204 -2.55 -16.91 -1.39
N ARG A 205 -2.12 -16.77 -0.13
CA ARG A 205 -2.95 -16.37 1.02
C ARG A 205 -2.94 -14.85 1.22
N GLY A 206 -2.10 -14.11 0.51
CA GLY A 206 -1.96 -12.66 0.62
C GLY A 206 -1.03 -12.24 1.75
N HIS A 207 -0.24 -13.17 2.30
CA HIS A 207 0.80 -12.83 3.25
C HIS A 207 2.04 -12.33 2.52
N TRP A 208 2.68 -11.33 3.12
CA TRP A 208 3.91 -10.77 2.59
C TRP A 208 5.04 -11.81 2.61
N ILE A 209 5.68 -12.00 1.48
CA ILE A 209 6.87 -12.87 1.29
C ILE A 209 8.04 -12.12 0.65
N GLY A 210 7.83 -10.87 0.24
CA GLY A 210 8.88 -10.04 -0.38
C GLY A 210 9.96 -9.61 0.60
N SER A 211 11.07 -9.15 0.06
CA SER A 211 12.10 -8.40 0.79
C SER A 211 11.77 -6.91 0.82
N GLN A 212 12.29 -6.17 1.81
CA GLN A 212 12.12 -4.71 1.83
C GLN A 212 12.86 -4.03 0.67
N SER A 213 13.92 -4.65 0.15
CA SER A 213 14.63 -4.22 -1.06
C SER A 213 13.75 -4.23 -2.31
N ASP A 214 12.68 -5.04 -2.35
CA ASP A 214 11.78 -5.10 -3.51
C ASP A 214 10.96 -3.80 -3.69
N LEU A 215 10.93 -2.93 -2.68
CA LEU A 215 10.29 -1.62 -2.70
C LEU A 215 11.20 -0.55 -3.32
N VAL A 216 12.52 -0.74 -3.27
CA VAL A 216 13.52 0.23 -3.73
C VAL A 216 14.10 -0.26 -5.04
N THR A 217 13.29 -0.33 -6.10
CA THR A 217 13.86 -0.47 -7.45
C THR A 217 14.21 0.93 -7.96
N PRO A 218 15.50 1.27 -8.17
CA PRO A 218 15.85 2.53 -8.79
C PRO A 218 15.24 2.59 -10.19
N VAL A 219 14.54 3.67 -10.48
CA VAL A 219 14.22 4.02 -11.86
C VAL A 219 15.56 4.35 -12.51
N GLN A 220 16.01 3.55 -13.48
CA GLN A 220 17.15 3.93 -14.30
C GLN A 220 16.79 5.27 -14.96
N SER A 221 17.54 6.32 -14.66
CA SER A 221 17.38 7.61 -15.30
C SER A 221 17.43 7.42 -16.81
N THR A 222 16.42 7.92 -17.51
CA THR A 222 16.45 8.05 -18.96
C THR A 222 17.72 8.84 -19.34
N PRO A 223 18.51 8.38 -20.32
CA PRO A 223 19.63 9.17 -20.84
C PRO A 223 19.07 10.50 -21.33
N GLY A 224 19.64 11.61 -20.84
CA GLY A 224 19.26 12.95 -21.25
C GLY A 224 19.30 13.08 -22.77
N VAL A 225 18.25 13.69 -23.33
CA VAL A 225 18.24 14.12 -24.73
C VAL A 225 19.46 15.03 -24.93
N PRO A 226 20.37 14.74 -25.88
CA PRO A 226 21.52 15.60 -26.11
C PRO A 226 21.02 16.98 -26.52
N GLU A 227 21.47 17.98 -25.78
CA GLU A 227 21.26 19.38 -26.04
C GLU A 227 21.83 19.69 -27.43
N ILE A 228 20.96 19.96 -28.40
CA ILE A 228 21.39 20.42 -29.72
C ILE A 228 21.83 21.87 -29.53
N ALA A 229 23.14 22.07 -29.44
CA ALA A 229 23.76 23.38 -29.47
C ALA A 229 23.30 24.13 -30.74
N ARG A 230 22.77 25.34 -30.53
CA ARG A 230 22.59 26.36 -31.57
C ARG A 230 23.63 27.43 -31.39
#